data_AF-A0ABD0J2V4-F1
#
_entry.id   AF-A0ABD0J2V4-F1
#
_cell.length_a   1.000
_cell.length_b   1.000
_cell.length_c   1.000
_cell.angle_alpha   90.00
_cell.angle_beta   90.00
_cell.angle_gamma   90.00
#
_symmetry.space_group_name_H-M   'P 1'
#
loop_
_entity.id
_entity.type
_entity.pdbx_description
1 polymer ?
#
loop_
_entity_poly.entity_id
_entity_poly.type
_entity_poly.pdbx_seq_one_letter_code
_entity_poly.pdbx_strand_id
1 'polypeptide(L)'
;DVVQYLGGFGGYQKRVFVLLCIPIMSIAIQTLMSVFSLNMPDHRCAVPELPNDTYIEQGEGHSYLLNLSIPWATDDDGLPLRSQCFLYRNRNKTESAGQQVLANRSTVSCDDWVFDHSTFTSTFTEE
;
A
#
# COMPACT_ATOMS: atom_id res chain seq x y z
N ASP A 1 3.64 18.76 46.39
CA ASP A 1 3.17 19.33 47.66
C ASP A 1 1.71 19.77 47.76
N VAL A 2 1.08 20.40 46.77
CA VAL A 2 -0.30 20.93 46.94
C VAL A 2 -1.38 19.84 47.16
N VAL A 3 -1.20 18.63 46.63
CA VAL A 3 -2.17 17.51 46.74
C VAL A 3 -2.27 16.95 48.16
N GLN A 4 -1.18 17.02 48.94
CA GLN A 4 -1.14 16.52 50.31
C GLN A 4 -1.81 17.50 51.28
N TYR A 5 -1.79 18.80 50.97
CA TYR A 5 -2.44 19.86 51.74
C TYR A 5 -3.97 19.91 51.56
N LEU A 6 -4.50 19.40 50.44
CA LEU A 6 -5.94 19.39 50.11
C LEU A 6 -6.69 18.11 50.51
N GLY A 7 -6.01 17.15 51.16
CA GLY A 7 -6.65 15.88 51.57
C GLY A 7 -6.62 14.78 50.50
N GLY A 8 -5.52 14.64 49.76
CA GLY A 8 -5.25 13.45 48.94
C GLY A 8 -6.24 13.16 47.81
N PHE A 9 -6.03 12.04 47.11
CA PHE A 9 -6.89 11.60 46.01
C PHE A 9 -7.97 10.64 46.53
N GLY A 10 -9.19 11.15 46.71
CA GLY A 10 -10.32 10.39 47.27
C GLY A 10 -10.85 9.30 46.32
N GLY A 11 -11.57 8.31 46.87
CA GLY A 11 -12.13 7.19 46.10
C GLY A 11 -13.09 7.61 44.97
N TYR A 12 -13.87 8.68 45.19
CA TYR A 12 -14.74 9.26 44.17
C TYR A 12 -13.94 9.88 43.01
N GLN A 13 -12.89 10.65 43.32
CA GLN A 13 -12.00 11.24 42.31
C GLN A 13 -11.32 10.18 41.46
N LYS A 14 -10.90 9.05 42.06
CA LYS A 14 -10.34 7.90 41.32
C LYS A 14 -11.36 7.31 40.34
N ARG A 15 -12.63 7.13 40.75
CA ARG A 15 -13.69 6.60 39.88
C ARG A 15 -13.97 7.53 38.69
N VAL A 16 -14.11 8.83 38.95
CA VAL A 16 -14.33 9.83 37.89
C VAL A 16 -13.13 9.89 36.94
N PHE A 17 -11.91 9.84 37.47
CA PHE A 17 -10.70 9.81 36.66
C PHE A 17 -10.66 8.57 35.75
N VAL A 18 -10.94 7.38 36.28
CA VAL A 18 -11.00 6.15 35.46
C VAL A 18 -12.09 6.24 34.40
N LEU A 19 -13.28 6.73 34.74
CA LEU A 19 -14.38 6.94 33.80
C LEU A 19 -14.02 7.92 32.68
N LEU A 20 -13.22 8.95 32.97
CA LEU A 20 -12.71 9.88 31.97
C LEU A 20 -11.57 9.29 31.13
N CYS A 21 -10.74 8.41 31.70
CA CYS A 21 -9.66 7.77 30.95
C CYS A 21 -10.17 6.80 29.87
N ILE A 22 -11.28 6.09 30.10
CA ILE A 22 -11.83 5.11 29.13
C ILE A 22 -12.08 5.73 27.73
N PRO A 23 -12.84 6.83 27.58
CA PRO A 23 -13.05 7.43 26.27
C PRO A 23 -11.77 8.01 25.68
N ILE A 24 -10.87 8.58 26.50
CA ILE A 24 -9.59 9.12 26.02
C ILE A 24 -8.73 8.01 25.42
N MET A 25 -8.61 6.87 26.13
CA MET A 25 -7.87 5.72 25.64
C MET A 25 -8.51 5.13 24.38
N SER A 26 -9.84 5.11 24.30
CA SER A 26 -10.56 4.62 23.12
C SER A 26 -10.25 5.46 21.88
N ILE A 27 -10.26 6.79 22.02
CA ILE A 27 -9.88 7.71 20.93
C ILE A 27 -8.43 7.49 20.52
N ALA A 28 -7.50 7.37 21.49
CA ALA A 28 -6.10 7.12 21.20
C ALA A 28 -5.89 5.80 20.41
N ILE A 29 -6.55 4.72 20.84
CA ILE A 29 -6.49 3.43 20.13
C ILE A 29 -7.02 3.60 18.70
N GLN A 30 -8.15 4.29 18.52
CA GLN A 30 -8.75 4.46 17.20
C GLN A 30 -7.85 5.26 16.25
N THR A 31 -7.18 6.31 16.75
CA THR A 31 -6.20 7.07 15.94
C THR A 31 -4.96 6.25 15.55
N LEU A 32 -4.53 5.32 16.40
CA LEU A 32 -3.42 4.42 16.07
C LEU A 32 -3.85 3.36 15.06
N MET A 33 -5.05 2.79 15.22
CA MET A 33 -5.59 1.78 14.30
C MET A 33 -5.74 2.31 12.87
N SER A 34 -6.11 3.59 12.68
CA SER A 34 -6.19 4.18 11.34
C SER A 34 -4.85 4.23 10.63
N VAL A 35 -3.74 4.43 11.36
CA VAL A 35 -2.40 4.46 10.75
C VAL A 35 -2.04 3.10 10.15
N PHE A 36 -2.37 2.01 10.85
CA PHE A 36 -2.14 0.66 10.34
C PHE A 36 -3.10 0.28 9.21
N SER A 37 -4.33 0.80 9.23
CA SER A 37 -5.34 0.48 8.22
C SER A 37 -5.12 1.19 6.89
N LEU A 38 -4.42 2.34 6.90
CA LEU A 38 -4.13 3.12 5.68
C LEU A 38 -2.87 2.65 4.93
N ASN A 39 -2.16 1.66 5.44
CA ASN A 39 -0.96 1.19 4.77
C ASN A 39 -1.33 0.33 3.55
N MET A 40 -1.27 0.93 2.37
CA MET A 40 -1.41 0.22 1.11
C MET A 40 -0.10 -0.50 0.80
N PRO A 41 -0.10 -1.82 0.56
CA PRO A 41 1.12 -2.52 0.18
C PRO A 41 1.50 -2.11 -1.25
N ASP A 42 2.78 -2.28 -1.57
CA ASP A 42 3.24 -2.11 -2.93
C ASP A 42 2.48 -3.06 -3.84
N HIS A 43 2.00 -2.53 -4.96
CA HIS A 43 1.16 -3.26 -5.88
C HIS A 43 1.48 -2.89 -7.31
N ARG A 44 1.11 -3.78 -8.21
CA ARG A 44 1.22 -3.56 -9.65
C ARG A 44 0.00 -4.11 -10.34
N CYS A 45 -0.22 -3.68 -11.56
CA CYS A 45 -1.32 -4.20 -12.35
C CYS A 45 -1.11 -5.67 -12.74
N ALA A 46 -2.17 -6.46 -12.68
CA ALA A 46 -2.14 -7.83 -13.16
C ALA A 46 -1.95 -7.86 -14.67
N VAL A 47 -0.99 -8.67 -15.12
CA VAL A 47 -0.71 -8.83 -16.54
C VAL A 47 -1.50 -10.05 -17.05
N PRO A 48 -2.42 -9.89 -18.02
CA PRO A 48 -3.25 -11.00 -18.51
C PRO A 48 -2.49 -12.19 -19.10
N GLU A 49 -1.21 -12.01 -19.45
CA GLU A 49 -0.36 -13.09 -19.93
C GLU A 49 0.24 -13.97 -18.83
N LEU A 50 0.16 -13.53 -17.56
CA LEU A 50 0.62 -14.27 -16.38
C LEU A 50 -0.57 -14.55 -15.45
N PRO A 51 -1.33 -15.65 -15.68
CA PRO A 51 -2.35 -16.06 -14.74
C PRO A 51 -1.70 -16.55 -13.43
N ASN A 52 -2.24 -16.10 -12.28
CA ASN A 52 -1.75 -16.43 -10.94
C ASN A 52 -0.31 -15.96 -10.67
N ASP A 53 -0.02 -14.73 -11.07
CA ASP A 53 1.26 -14.08 -10.85
C ASP A 53 1.48 -13.67 -9.38
N THR A 54 2.73 -13.67 -8.93
CA THR A 54 3.12 -13.13 -7.63
C THR A 54 3.86 -11.82 -7.81
N TYR A 55 3.74 -10.88 -6.88
CA TYR A 55 4.45 -9.59 -6.97
C TYR A 55 5.98 -9.74 -7.15
N ILE A 56 6.58 -10.78 -6.56
CA ILE A 56 8.01 -11.05 -6.68
C ILE A 56 8.37 -11.49 -8.11
N GLU A 57 9.43 -10.89 -8.69
CA GLU A 57 9.92 -11.29 -10.01
C GLU A 57 10.51 -12.72 -9.97
N GLN A 58 9.89 -13.63 -10.72
CA GLN A 58 10.24 -15.07 -10.70
C GLN A 58 11.32 -15.48 -11.73
N GLY A 59 11.99 -14.51 -12.36
CA GLY A 59 13.08 -14.75 -13.33
C GLY A 59 13.14 -13.73 -14.47
N GLU A 60 14.11 -13.91 -15.38
CA GLU A 60 14.38 -12.97 -16.48
C GLU A 60 13.21 -12.84 -17.47
N GLY A 61 12.57 -13.96 -17.83
CA GLY A 61 11.41 -13.95 -18.71
C GLY A 61 10.20 -13.24 -18.11
N HIS A 62 10.00 -13.37 -16.80
CA HIS A 62 8.96 -12.66 -16.07
C HIS A 62 9.24 -11.14 -16.09
N SER A 63 10.46 -10.73 -15.74
CA SER A 63 10.85 -9.31 -15.73
C SER A 63 10.72 -8.66 -17.11
N TYR A 64 11.08 -9.40 -18.18
CA TYR A 64 10.91 -8.96 -19.56
C TYR A 64 9.43 -8.69 -19.90
N LEU A 65 8.53 -9.61 -19.55
CA LEU A 65 7.09 -9.45 -19.80
C LEU A 65 6.52 -8.25 -19.02
N LEU A 66 6.90 -8.09 -17.75
CA LEU A 66 6.48 -6.93 -16.95
C LEU A 66 6.96 -5.61 -17.55
N ASN A 67 8.17 -5.56 -18.12
CA ASN A 67 8.73 -4.35 -18.74
C ASN A 67 7.99 -3.99 -20.04
N LEU A 68 7.52 -5.01 -20.77
CA LEU A 68 6.71 -4.81 -21.97
C LEU A 68 5.26 -4.39 -21.68
N SER A 69 4.73 -4.78 -20.51
CA SER A 69 3.32 -4.57 -20.16
C SER A 69 3.10 -3.36 -19.26
N ILE A 70 4.00 -3.06 -18.33
CA ILE A 70 3.85 -2.00 -17.33
C ILE A 70 4.84 -0.86 -17.62
N PRO A 71 4.37 0.39 -17.79
CA PRO A 71 5.26 1.53 -17.96
C PRO A 71 6.08 1.81 -16.71
N TRP A 72 7.26 2.39 -16.92
CA TRP A 72 8.05 2.97 -15.84
C TRP A 72 7.43 4.30 -15.41
N ALA A 73 7.25 4.46 -14.11
CA ALA A 73 6.88 5.67 -13.42
C ALA A 73 8.07 6.13 -12.56
N THR A 74 7.92 7.31 -11.98
CA THR A 74 8.85 7.83 -10.99
C THR A 74 8.12 7.89 -9.66
N ASP A 75 8.73 7.35 -8.62
CA ASP A 75 8.21 7.47 -7.26
C ASP A 75 8.38 8.90 -6.73
N ASP A 76 7.77 9.21 -5.58
CA ASP A 76 7.88 10.51 -4.91
C ASP A 76 9.35 10.92 -4.64
N ASP A 77 10.22 9.93 -4.44
CA ASP A 77 11.67 10.10 -4.24
C ASP A 77 12.49 10.25 -5.55
N GLY A 78 11.85 10.27 -6.72
CA GLY A 78 12.55 10.39 -8.00
C GLY A 78 13.15 9.09 -8.53
N LEU A 79 12.88 7.96 -7.86
CA LEU A 79 13.39 6.64 -8.24
C LEU A 79 12.53 6.00 -9.33
N PRO A 80 13.13 5.24 -10.28
CA PRO A 80 12.36 4.53 -11.30
C PRO A 80 11.60 3.37 -10.66
N LEU A 81 10.28 3.43 -10.70
CA LEU A 81 9.37 2.37 -10.25
C LEU A 81 8.49 1.93 -11.42
N ARG A 82 7.86 0.76 -11.34
CA ARG A 82 6.80 0.40 -12.27
C ARG A 82 5.50 1.12 -11.90
N SER A 83 4.72 1.53 -12.89
CA SER A 83 3.45 2.20 -12.62
C SER A 83 2.46 1.25 -11.94
N GLN A 84 1.82 1.72 -10.88
CA GLN A 84 0.84 0.95 -10.12
C GLN A 84 -0.58 1.04 -10.73
N CYS A 85 -0.83 2.04 -11.58
CA CYS A 85 -2.17 2.39 -12.07
C CYS A 85 -2.41 2.12 -13.56
N PHE A 86 -1.35 1.90 -14.33
CA PHE A 86 -1.42 1.87 -15.79
C PHE A 86 -0.75 0.65 -16.41
N LEU A 87 -1.32 0.20 -17.53
CA LEU A 87 -0.77 -0.83 -18.39
C LEU A 87 -0.66 -0.28 -19.82
N TYR A 88 0.28 -0.81 -20.57
CA TYR A 88 0.38 -0.57 -22.00
C TYR A 88 -0.77 -1.26 -22.77
N ARG A 89 -1.44 -0.52 -23.66
CA ARG A 89 -2.58 -1.01 -24.46
C ARG A 89 -2.18 -2.03 -25.53
N ASN A 90 -1.10 -1.77 -26.26
CA ASN A 90 -0.68 -2.59 -27.41
C ASN A 90 0.46 -3.52 -27.01
N ARG A 91 0.17 -4.71 -26.46
CA ARG A 91 1.18 -5.65 -25.94
C ARG A 91 1.77 -6.59 -27.01
N ASN A 92 1.78 -6.18 -28.28
CA ASN A 92 2.14 -7.08 -29.38
C ASN A 92 3.58 -7.60 -29.21
N LYS A 93 3.70 -8.93 -29.08
CA LYS A 93 4.93 -9.71 -28.83
C LYS A 93 5.99 -9.60 -29.92
N THR A 94 5.71 -8.88 -31.01
CA THR A 94 6.56 -8.81 -32.21
C THR A 94 7.56 -7.67 -32.19
N GLU A 95 7.46 -6.72 -31.26
CA GLU A 95 8.41 -5.60 -31.20
C GLU A 95 9.44 -5.82 -30.10
N SER A 96 10.64 -6.22 -30.55
CA SER A 96 11.88 -6.17 -29.78
C SER A 96 11.95 -4.88 -28.98
N ALA A 97 12.16 -5.01 -27.68
CA ALA A 97 12.24 -3.95 -26.69
C ALA A 97 13.33 -2.91 -27.04
N GLY A 98 12.99 -1.96 -27.90
CA GLY A 98 13.70 -0.69 -28.03
C GLY A 98 13.06 0.31 -27.07
N GLN A 99 13.87 0.88 -26.18
CA GLN A 99 13.47 1.87 -25.17
C GLN A 99 12.73 3.09 -25.78
N GLN A 100 12.94 3.35 -27.07
CA GLN A 100 12.29 4.43 -27.84
C GLN A 100 10.88 4.11 -28.34
N VAL A 101 10.47 2.83 -28.42
CA VAL A 101 9.14 2.43 -28.92
C VAL A 101 8.07 2.46 -27.81
N LEU A 102 8.50 2.33 -26.55
CA LEU A 102 7.61 2.37 -25.38
C LEU A 102 7.05 3.78 -25.08
N ALA A 103 7.73 4.84 -25.55
CA ALA A 103 7.35 6.23 -25.28
C ALA A 103 6.04 6.68 -25.98
N ASN A 104 5.65 6.04 -27.08
CA ASN A 104 4.45 6.39 -27.87
C ASN A 104 3.29 5.41 -27.68
N ARG A 105 3.39 4.48 -26.72
CA ARG A 105 2.36 3.48 -26.50
C ARG A 105 1.28 4.04 -25.58
N SER A 106 0.03 4.02 -26.06
CA SER A 106 -1.11 4.42 -25.22
C SER A 106 -1.20 3.53 -23.97
N THR A 107 -1.51 4.16 -22.84
CA THR A 107 -1.75 3.48 -21.57
C THR A 107 -3.26 3.31 -21.34
N VAL A 108 -3.61 2.30 -20.56
CA VAL A 108 -4.96 2.01 -20.08
C VAL A 108 -4.90 1.81 -18.57
N SER A 109 -5.99 2.14 -17.88
CA SER A 109 -6.12 1.86 -16.45
C SER A 109 -6.18 0.35 -16.22
N CYS A 110 -5.78 -0.06 -15.02
CA CYS A 110 -5.72 -1.48 -14.65
C CYS A 110 -7.08 -1.96 -14.14
N ASP A 111 -7.46 -3.15 -14.56
CA ASP A 111 -8.70 -3.80 -14.13
C ASP A 111 -8.47 -4.66 -12.88
N ASP A 112 -7.28 -5.25 -12.75
CA ASP A 112 -6.88 -6.16 -11.67
C ASP A 112 -5.46 -5.81 -11.16
N TRP A 113 -5.16 -6.17 -9.91
CA TRP A 113 -3.89 -5.90 -9.24
C TRP A 113 -3.26 -7.14 -8.61
N VAL A 114 -1.94 -7.11 -8.49
CA VAL A 114 -1.11 -8.08 -7.77
C VAL A 114 -0.37 -7.30 -6.69
N PHE A 115 -0.63 -7.66 -5.44
CA PHE A 115 -0.10 -7.00 -4.25
C PHE A 115 1.12 -7.73 -3.67
N ASP A 116 2.01 -6.99 -3.03
CA ASP A 116 3.10 -7.56 -2.24
C ASP A 116 2.61 -7.99 -0.87
N HIS A 117 2.65 -9.30 -0.62
CA HIS A 117 2.26 -9.91 0.65
C HIS A 117 3.45 -10.15 1.60
N SER A 118 4.60 -9.50 1.35
CA SER A 118 5.81 -9.66 2.19
C SER A 118 5.61 -9.17 3.64
N THR A 119 4.83 -8.10 3.82
CA THR A 119 4.61 -7.46 5.13
C THR A 119 3.24 -7.80 5.72
N PHE A 120 2.20 -7.81 4.89
CA PHE A 120 0.82 -8.10 5.30
C PHE A 120 0.26 -9.25 4.45
N THR A 121 -0.36 -10.24 5.09
CA THR A 121 -0.99 -11.36 4.36
C THR A 121 -2.25 -10.93 3.61
N SER A 122 -2.96 -9.93 4.10
CA SER A 122 -4.14 -9.35 3.45
C SER A 122 -4.30 -7.90 3.90
N THR A 123 -4.70 -7.02 3.00
CA THR A 123 -5.01 -5.62 3.31
C THR A 123 -6.46 -5.27 2.99
N PHE A 124 -7.01 -4.21 3.61
CA PHE A 124 -8.39 -3.79 3.34
C PHE A 124 -8.63 -3.45 1.85
N THR A 125 -7.58 -3.03 1.15
CA THR A 125 -7.62 -2.75 -0.29
C THR A 125 -7.76 -4.00 -1.18
N GLU A 126 -7.61 -5.20 -0.61
CA GLU A 126 -7.70 -6.49 -1.31
C GLU A 126 -9.03 -7.23 -1.05
N GLU A 127 -9.84 -6.77 -0.09
CA GLU A 127 -11.15 -7.36 0.28
C GLU A 127 -12.30 -6.72 -0.52
#